data_AF-A0A972HFV4-F1
#
_entry.id   AF-A0A972HFV4-F1
#
_cell.length_a   1.000
_cell.length_b   1.000
_cell.length_c   1.000
_cell.angle_alpha   90.00
_cell.angle_beta   90.00
_cell.angle_gamma   90.00
#
_symmetry.space_group_name_H-M   'P 1'
#
loop_
_entity.id
_entity.type
_entity.pdbx_description
1 polymer ?
#
loop_
_entity_poly.entity_id
_entity_poly.type
_entity_poly.pdbx_seq_one_letter_code
_entity_poly.pdbx_strand_id
1 'polypeptide(L)'
;MIRVGVNLMWLRPGEVGGSEQYLIRILHALGRRPESGFELKLYVLPEFADAHPDLVKQFSTSAAPIKNATPARRVLCEQRWLPARLGRDGIDVAFHPGGTMPLRPGPRP
;
A
#
# COMPACT_ATOMS: atom_id res chain seq x y z
N MET A 1 -7.80 -11.14 14.34
CA MET A 1 -6.46 -10.66 13.93
C MET A 1 -6.65 -9.31 13.27
N ILE A 2 -5.86 -8.29 13.60
CA ILE A 2 -6.04 -6.93 13.04
C ILE A 2 -5.57 -6.92 11.58
N ARG A 3 -6.36 -6.36 10.67
CA ARG A 3 -6.05 -6.26 9.25
C ARG A 3 -5.57 -4.86 8.94
N VAL A 4 -4.30 -4.74 8.55
CA VAL A 4 -3.63 -3.46 8.33
C VAL A 4 -3.39 -3.26 6.84
N GLY A 5 -3.99 -2.21 6.29
CA GLY A 5 -3.77 -1.77 4.92
C GLY A 5 -2.59 -0.82 4.83
N VAL A 6 -1.55 -1.15 4.09
CA VAL A 6 -0.39 -0.27 3.88
C VAL A 6 -0.56 0.48 2.57
N ASN A 7 -0.72 1.80 2.64
CA ASN A 7 -0.79 2.63 1.44
C ASN A 7 0.62 2.94 0.91
N LEU A 8 0.94 2.36 -0.24
CA LEU A 8 2.20 2.54 -0.96
C LEU A 8 2.00 3.23 -2.32
N MET A 9 0.82 3.82 -2.58
CA MET A 9 0.52 4.44 -3.87
C MET A 9 1.46 5.62 -4.20
N TRP A 10 2.08 6.22 -3.18
CA TRP A 10 3.08 7.28 -3.32
C TRP A 10 4.44 6.78 -3.83
N LEU A 11 4.75 5.50 -3.65
CA LEU A 11 6.06 4.93 -3.93
C LEU A 11 6.19 4.69 -5.44
N ARG A 12 7.15 5.38 -6.06
CA ARG A 12 7.55 5.18 -7.45
C ARG A 12 8.93 4.52 -7.46
N PRO A 13 9.01 3.23 -7.82
CA PRO A 13 10.26 2.49 -7.72
C PRO A 13 11.42 3.17 -8.47
N GLY A 14 12.57 3.28 -7.81
CA GLY A 14 13.78 3.88 -8.39
C GLY A 14 13.79 5.42 -8.47
N GLU A 15 12.68 6.10 -8.16
CA GLU A 15 12.59 7.57 -8.15
C GLU A 15 12.65 8.18 -6.75
N VAL A 16 12.46 7.36 -5.69
CA VAL A 16 12.27 7.85 -4.31
C VAL A 16 13.58 7.85 -3.51
N GLY A 17 14.43 6.84 -3.68
CA GLY A 17 15.72 6.75 -2.99
C GLY A 17 15.66 6.07 -1.61
N GLY A 18 16.25 6.69 -0.58
CA GLY A 18 16.49 6.01 0.71
C GLY A 18 15.24 5.57 1.47
N SER A 19 14.14 6.31 1.40
CA SER A 19 12.88 5.95 2.07
C SER A 19 12.21 4.73 1.44
N GLU A 20 12.31 4.56 0.12
CA GLU A 20 11.90 3.34 -0.58
C GLU A 20 12.73 2.16 -0.10
N GLN A 21 14.06 2.26 -0.16
CA GLN A 21 14.95 1.15 0.26
C GLN A 21 14.70 0.73 1.72
N TYR A 22 14.51 1.70 2.61
CA TYR A 22 14.19 1.45 4.00
C TYR A 22 12.85 0.71 4.15
N LEU A 23 11.81 1.17 3.47
CA LEU A 23 10.48 0.58 3.55
C LEU A 23 10.45 -0.85 2.97
N ILE A 24 11.09 -1.08 1.83
CA ILE A 24 11.21 -2.42 1.23
C ILE A 24 11.91 -3.39 2.19
N ARG A 25 12.99 -2.95 2.85
CA ARG A 25 13.68 -3.77 3.86
C ARG A 25 12.79 -4.10 5.06
N ILE A 26 12.00 -3.15 5.54
CA ILE A 26 11.04 -3.39 6.63
C ILE A 26 9.99 -4.40 6.19
N LEU A 27 9.40 -4.25 5.00
CA LEU A 27 8.38 -5.17 4.51
C LEU A 27 8.93 -6.59 4.40
N HIS A 28 10.15 -6.78 3.88
CA HIS A 28 10.78 -8.10 3.89
C HIS A 28 11.10 -8.65 5.29
N ALA A 29 11.39 -7.80 6.26
CA ALA A 29 11.56 -8.24 7.64
C ALA A 29 10.23 -8.67 8.27
N LEU A 30 9.15 -7.96 7.98
CA LEU A 30 7.79 -8.28 8.45
C LEU A 30 7.24 -9.54 7.78
N GLY A 31 7.49 -9.75 6.48
CA GLY A 31 7.04 -10.93 5.75
C GLY A 31 7.66 -12.24 6.25
N ARG A 32 8.79 -12.14 6.98
CA ARG A 32 9.45 -13.28 7.64
C ARG A 32 8.92 -13.56 9.05
N ARG A 33 7.94 -12.81 9.54
CA ARG A 33 7.39 -12.90 10.90
C ARG A 33 5.87 -13.10 10.86
N PRO A 34 5.37 -14.29 10.51
CA PRO A 34 3.94 -14.55 10.34
C PRO A 34 3.15 -14.46 11.67
N GLU A 35 3.79 -14.64 12.83
CA GLU A 35 3.16 -14.54 14.16
C GLU A 35 2.96 -13.11 14.69
N SER A 36 2.89 -12.09 13.84
CA SER A 36 2.87 -10.68 14.25
C SER A 36 1.55 -10.18 14.86
N GLY A 37 0.51 -11.01 14.96
CA GLY A 37 -0.80 -10.64 15.51
C GLY A 37 -1.62 -9.71 14.60
N PHE A 38 -1.13 -9.43 13.39
CA PHE A 38 -1.80 -8.63 12.37
C PHE A 38 -1.51 -9.18 10.96
N GLU A 39 -2.43 -8.93 10.02
CA GLU A 39 -2.26 -9.22 8.59
C GLU A 39 -1.99 -7.94 7.83
N LEU A 40 -0.95 -7.92 6.99
CA LEU A 40 -0.67 -6.81 6.10
C LEU A 40 -1.30 -7.03 4.72
N LYS A 41 -1.96 -6.00 4.20
CA LYS A 41 -2.37 -5.90 2.80
C LYS A 41 -1.77 -4.64 2.18
N LEU A 42 -1.08 -4.79 1.05
CA LEU A 42 -0.41 -3.69 0.37
C LEU A 42 -1.34 -3.07 -0.70
N TYR A 43 -1.40 -1.74 -0.74
CA TYR A 43 -2.09 -0.97 -1.76
C TYR A 43 -1.08 -0.17 -2.56
N VAL A 44 -0.91 -0.53 -3.83
CA VAL A 44 0.26 -0.13 -4.61
C VAL A 44 -0.15 0.46 -5.95
N LEU A 45 0.76 1.18 -6.60
CA LEU A 45 0.67 1.37 -8.05
C LEU A 45 1.15 0.12 -8.79
N PRO A 46 0.69 -0.14 -10.02
CA PRO A 46 1.13 -1.30 -10.81
C PRO A 46 2.66 -1.40 -10.96
N GLU A 47 3.36 -0.26 -11.09
CA GLU A 47 4.81 -0.19 -11.24
C GLU A 47 5.55 -0.78 -10.03
N PHE A 48 4.98 -0.64 -8.82
CA PHE A 48 5.54 -1.28 -7.62
C PHE A 48 5.40 -2.80 -7.68
N ALA A 49 4.25 -3.30 -8.15
CA ALA A 49 4.02 -4.73 -8.27
C ALA A 49 4.99 -5.36 -9.30
N ASP A 50 5.28 -4.63 -10.38
CA ASP A 50 6.24 -5.02 -11.41
C ASP A 50 7.69 -4.98 -10.87
N ALA A 51 8.05 -3.97 -10.07
CA ALA A 51 9.40 -3.81 -9.52
C ALA A 51 9.72 -4.72 -8.32
N HIS A 52 8.71 -5.09 -7.52
CA HIS A 52 8.88 -5.89 -6.31
C HIS A 52 7.98 -7.14 -6.30
N PRO A 53 8.10 -8.04 -7.29
CA PRO A 53 7.24 -9.23 -7.39
C PRO A 53 7.38 -10.15 -6.17
N ASP A 54 8.53 -10.15 -5.50
CA ASP A 54 8.75 -10.96 -4.30
C ASP A 54 7.94 -10.47 -3.10
N LEU A 55 7.71 -9.16 -2.98
CA LEU A 55 6.79 -8.61 -1.97
C LEU A 55 5.33 -8.93 -2.30
N VAL A 56 4.97 -8.89 -3.59
CA VAL A 56 3.62 -9.28 -4.03
C VAL A 56 3.32 -10.75 -3.74
N LYS A 57 4.35 -11.63 -3.79
CA LYS A 57 4.21 -13.04 -3.39
C LYS A 57 4.10 -13.21 -1.86
N GLN A 58 4.76 -12.34 -1.08
CA GLN A 58 4.77 -12.41 0.38
C GLN A 58 3.52 -11.82 1.02
N PHE A 59 2.90 -10.81 0.39
CA PHE A 59 1.78 -10.07 0.96
C PHE A 59 0.58 -10.05 0.03
N SER A 60 -0.62 -10.15 0.62
CA SER A 60 -1.85 -9.78 -0.09
C SER A 60 -1.70 -8.36 -0.65
N THR A 61 -1.84 -8.20 -1.96
CA THR A 61 -1.56 -6.92 -2.63
C THR A 61 -2.69 -6.56 -3.58
N SER A 62 -3.10 -5.29 -3.60
CA SER A 62 -4.03 -4.74 -4.59
C SER A 62 -3.37 -3.58 -5.34
N ALA A 63 -3.25 -3.71 -6.66
CA ALA A 63 -2.77 -2.64 -7.52
C ALA A 63 -3.93 -1.69 -7.87
N ALA A 64 -3.69 -0.39 -7.79
CA ALA A 64 -4.63 0.63 -8.22
C ALA A 64 -4.80 0.59 -9.75
N PRO A 65 -5.99 0.92 -10.28
CA PRO A 65 -6.28 0.90 -11.72
C PRO A 65 -5.75 2.15 -12.43
N ILE A 66 -4.49 2.53 -12.16
CA ILE A 66 -3.81 3.66 -12.80
C ILE A 66 -2.33 3.35 -12.98
N LYS A 67 -1.80 3.62 -14.18
CA LYS A 67 -0.37 3.50 -14.52
C LYS A 67 0.22 4.86 -14.88
N ASN A 68 1.53 5.02 -14.71
CA ASN A 68 2.32 6.20 -15.03
C ASN A 68 1.64 7.49 -14.55
N ALA A 69 1.17 7.47 -13.31
CA ALA A 69 0.36 8.55 -12.75
C ALA A 69 1.25 9.76 -12.45
N THR A 70 0.83 10.94 -12.93
CA THR A 70 1.35 12.20 -12.39
C THR A 70 0.97 12.33 -10.90
N PRO A 71 1.69 13.15 -10.11
CA PRO A 71 1.38 13.31 -8.68
C PRO A 71 -0.10 13.67 -8.42
N ALA A 72 -0.69 14.55 -9.23
CA ALA A 72 -2.10 14.93 -9.11
C ALA A 72 -3.06 13.78 -9.42
N ARG A 73 -2.82 13.03 -10.51
CA ARG A 73 -3.66 11.88 -10.88
C ARG A 73 -3.58 10.76 -9.85
N ARG A 74 -2.38 10.52 -9.30
CA ARG A 74 -2.16 9.58 -8.20
C ARG A 74 -2.98 9.97 -6.98
N VAL A 75 -2.86 11.23 -6.52
CA VAL A 75 -3.61 11.70 -5.33
C VAL A 75 -5.11 11.58 -5.57
N LEU A 76 -5.62 11.97 -6.73
CA LEU A 76 -7.06 11.81 -7.03
C LEU A 76 -7.50 10.34 -7.01
N CYS A 77 -6.68 9.43 -7.54
CA CYS A 77 -6.93 8.00 -7.48
C CYS A 77 -6.93 7.50 -6.03
N GLU A 78 -5.91 7.87 -5.24
CA GLU A 78 -5.80 7.52 -3.82
C GLU A 78 -7.04 7.99 -3.04
N GLN A 79 -7.48 9.24 -3.21
CA GLN A 79 -8.65 9.77 -2.50
C GLN A 79 -9.98 9.08 -2.85
N ARG A 80 -10.08 8.41 -4.01
CA ARG A 80 -11.32 7.78 -4.48
C ARG A 80 -11.29 6.27 -4.37
N TRP A 81 -10.25 5.64 -4.93
CA TRP A 81 -10.13 4.20 -5.03
C TRP A 81 -9.73 3.58 -3.69
N LEU A 82 -8.79 4.19 -2.95
CA LEU A 82 -8.25 3.59 -1.73
C LEU A 82 -9.32 3.45 -0.64
N PRO A 83 -10.13 4.47 -0.27
CA PRO A 83 -11.19 4.29 0.74
C PRO A 83 -12.19 3.20 0.35
N ALA A 84 -12.62 3.19 -0.91
CA ALA A 84 -13.56 2.17 -1.40
C ALA A 84 -12.94 0.77 -1.36
N ARG A 85 -11.63 0.64 -1.61
CA ARG A 85 -10.94 -0.64 -1.56
C ARG A 85 -10.67 -1.11 -0.13
N LEU A 86 -10.26 -0.21 0.77
CA LEU A 86 -10.06 -0.49 2.20
C LEU A 86 -11.34 -1.06 2.84
N GLY A 87 -12.49 -0.46 2.56
CA GLY A 87 -13.79 -0.97 3.06
C GLY A 87 -14.16 -2.33 2.48
N ARG A 88 -14.01 -2.51 1.15
CA ARG A 88 -14.26 -3.82 0.51
C ARG A 88 -13.35 -4.92 1.04
N ASP A 89 -12.11 -4.57 1.32
CA ASP A 89 -11.13 -5.50 1.84
C ASP A 89 -11.28 -5.72 3.35
N GLY A 90 -12.15 -5.00 4.05
CA GLY A 90 -12.37 -5.12 5.50
C GLY A 90 -11.12 -4.79 6.32
N ILE A 91 -10.43 -3.71 5.97
CA ILE A 91 -9.23 -3.23 6.67
C ILE A 91 -9.62 -2.45 7.93
N ASP A 92 -9.03 -2.82 9.07
CA ASP A 92 -9.28 -2.18 10.36
C ASP A 92 -8.47 -0.88 10.52
N VAL A 93 -7.21 -0.90 10.07
CA VAL A 93 -6.27 0.22 10.21
C VAL A 93 -5.53 0.44 8.90
N ALA A 94 -5.49 1.69 8.44
CA ALA A 94 -4.66 2.09 7.30
C ALA A 94 -3.35 2.72 7.79
N PHE A 95 -2.22 2.12 7.44
CA PHE A 95 -0.89 2.66 7.71
C PHE A 95 -0.33 3.39 6.48
N HIS A 96 0.31 4.52 6.72
CA HIS A 96 0.88 5.38 5.70
C HIS A 96 2.35 5.71 5.97
N PRO A 97 3.31 5.04 5.30
CA PRO A 97 4.73 5.29 5.54
C PRO A 97 5.25 6.59 4.90
N GLY A 98 4.44 7.31 4.11
CA GLY A 98 4.79 8.61 3.53
C GLY A 98 3.77 9.04 2.47
N GLY A 99 3.69 10.33 2.11
CA GLY A 99 2.72 10.85 1.13
C GLY A 99 1.43 11.39 1.78
N THR A 100 0.27 11.22 1.12
CA THR A 100 -1.05 11.66 1.63
C THR A 100 -1.94 10.51 2.12
N MET A 101 -2.78 10.76 3.12
CA MET A 101 -3.87 9.86 3.47
C MET A 101 -5.20 10.36 2.86
N PRO A 102 -6.14 9.47 2.53
CA PRO A 102 -7.47 9.89 2.12
C PRO A 102 -8.14 10.75 3.19
N LEU A 103 -8.77 11.85 2.77
CA LEU A 103 -9.51 12.74 3.67
C LEU A 103 -10.77 12.08 4.24
N ARG A 104 -11.25 11.01 3.60
CA ARG A 104 -12.40 10.25 4.05
C ARG A 104 -11.93 8.94 4.69
N PRO A 105 -12.40 8.61 5.91
CA PRO A 105 -12.20 7.28 6.44
C PRO A 105 -12.82 6.25 5.48
N GLY A 106 -12.22 5.06 5.42
CA GLY A 106 -12.83 3.94 4.71
C GLY A 106 -14.24 3.66 5.23
N PRO A 107 -15.11 2.99 4.45
CA PRO A 107 -16.36 2.46 4.95
C PRO A 107 -16.09 1.70 6.24
N ARG A 108 -16.79 2.05 7.33
CA ARG A 108 -16.73 1.24 8.55
C ARG A 108 -17.36 -0.12 8.23
N PRO A 109 -16.76 -1.23 8.69
CA PRO A 109 -17.35 -2.56 8.58
C PRO A 109 -18.71 -2.62 9.26
#